data_AF-A0A1Z5JRJ5-F1
#
_entry.id   AF-A0A1Z5JRJ5-F1
#
_cell.length_a   1.000
_cell.length_b   1.000
_cell.length_c   1.000
_cell.angle_alpha   90.00
_cell.angle_beta   90.00
_cell.angle_gamma   90.00
#
_symmetry.space_group_name_H-M   'P 1'
#
loop_
_entity.id
_entity.type
_entity.pdbx_description
1 polymer ?
#
loop_
_entity_poly.entity_id
_entity_poly.type
_entity_poly.pdbx_seq_one_letter_code
_entity_poly.pdbx_strand_id
1 'polypeptide(L)'
;MWSALRRDLTEFVSTVTEDAAAALNNIDENFDLSEEEAEALRRLKLEETYSTPLNEDDAEVEHFLNAFNVEEKSDEINMNLEKHDMLKTYLEELVPDHVGYAEFWQRYFYRCDPERIMVEWQNSSVEEEGPMNAIGHFLGDAVKAVSKTLAEDDEGKAMDGNKSSSFFSGSRPPFVMNTALSDGDDNEELGWGDEEDDDDEEEEEDVVVFKDEEKEKLKEELKQALEERDLLQQTVQMQKKQLLELRCASEGSSEIKRLQMQLFERESELAALKLGQLDISVDQHAVDGAVDVKELKDELLQTQLEVSQQQKELEALRSALSEKETEVSRHLDDLSKLSKQLEETQNVVHALQEEKKNLLNQVKDLQEGGGPDNEIQLHELQNQIQSLTMEKNGLEETLQMTSADVEARITQMQEKLTRAIESADEANQEKEEVSSALNDAKREIDKLEAELNSARAQARPDTSPVRTTSPDTISTGVKVDSPKVEKVRSKDDDTDDWGDDWGDDGV
;
A
#
# COMPACT_ATOMS: atom_id res chain seq x y z
N MET A 1 -36.60 25.87 -12.47
CA MET A 1 -35.30 25.89 -13.17
C MET A 1 -34.16 25.77 -12.16
N TRP A 2 -34.01 26.70 -11.21
CA TRP A 2 -33.00 26.59 -10.13
C TRP A 2 -33.12 25.35 -9.22
N SER A 3 -34.35 24.88 -8.97
CA SER A 3 -34.59 23.66 -8.17
C SER A 3 -34.17 22.37 -8.90
N ALA A 4 -34.32 22.32 -10.23
CA ALA A 4 -33.89 21.19 -11.04
C ALA A 4 -32.35 21.11 -11.11
N LEU A 5 -31.70 22.26 -11.32
CA LEU A 5 -30.23 22.33 -11.35
C LEU A 5 -29.60 21.90 -10.01
N ARG A 6 -30.22 22.24 -8.88
CA ARG A 6 -29.74 21.79 -7.56
C ARG A 6 -29.89 20.29 -7.38
N ARG A 7 -31.00 19.71 -7.87
CA ARG A 7 -31.24 18.26 -7.79
C ARG A 7 -30.20 17.49 -8.62
N ASP A 8 -29.97 17.89 -9.87
CA ASP A 8 -28.98 17.25 -10.73
C ASP A 8 -27.55 17.38 -10.18
N LEU A 9 -27.21 18.52 -9.56
CA LEU A 9 -25.90 18.70 -8.93
C LEU A 9 -25.74 17.81 -7.68
N THR A 10 -26.79 17.66 -6.87
CA THR A 10 -26.75 16.77 -5.70
C THR A 10 -26.64 15.30 -6.13
N GLU A 11 -27.34 14.91 -7.19
CA GLU A 11 -27.27 13.55 -7.75
C GLU A 11 -25.87 13.26 -8.33
N PHE A 12 -25.31 14.20 -9.09
CA PHE A 12 -23.93 14.10 -9.60
C PHE A 12 -22.89 14.01 -8.50
N VAL A 13 -22.98 14.87 -7.48
CA VAL A 13 -22.04 14.83 -6.35
C VAL A 13 -22.18 13.51 -5.59
N SER A 14 -23.39 13.00 -5.40
CA SER A 14 -23.63 11.68 -4.78
C SER A 14 -22.95 10.57 -5.57
N THR A 15 -23.15 10.50 -6.88
CA THR A 15 -22.52 9.47 -7.72
C THR A 15 -21.00 9.58 -7.73
N VAL A 16 -20.44 10.80 -7.78
CA VAL A 16 -18.98 10.99 -7.75
C VAL A 16 -18.40 10.62 -6.39
N THR A 17 -19.10 10.91 -5.29
CA THR A 17 -18.63 10.51 -3.95
C THR A 17 -18.72 9.00 -3.75
N GLU A 18 -19.72 8.35 -4.33
CA GLU A 18 -19.94 6.90 -4.23
C GLU A 18 -18.91 6.14 -5.08
N ASP A 19 -18.65 6.59 -6.31
CA ASP A 19 -17.59 6.05 -7.17
C ASP A 19 -16.19 6.29 -6.57
N ALA A 20 -15.95 7.48 -5.98
CA ALA A 20 -14.67 7.77 -5.32
C ALA A 20 -14.48 6.95 -4.04
N ALA A 21 -15.52 6.71 -3.25
CA ALA A 21 -15.47 5.86 -2.07
C ALA A 21 -15.26 4.37 -2.46
N ALA A 22 -15.91 3.90 -3.52
CA ALA A 22 -15.68 2.55 -4.05
C ALA A 22 -14.26 2.38 -4.59
N ALA A 23 -13.71 3.39 -5.27
CA ALA A 23 -12.32 3.38 -5.72
C ALA A 23 -11.34 3.38 -4.55
N LEU A 24 -11.59 4.19 -3.50
CA LEU A 24 -10.75 4.24 -2.31
C LEU A 24 -10.80 2.95 -1.49
N ASN A 25 -11.97 2.34 -1.29
CA ASN A 25 -12.08 1.07 -0.56
C ASN A 25 -11.37 -0.09 -1.30
N ASN A 26 -11.39 -0.10 -2.63
CA ASN A 26 -10.62 -1.09 -3.42
C ASN A 26 -9.09 -0.86 -3.37
N ILE A 27 -8.66 0.36 -3.04
CA ILE A 27 -7.23 0.68 -2.87
C ILE A 27 -6.78 0.35 -1.43
N ASP A 28 -7.63 0.58 -0.42
CA ASP A 28 -7.31 0.39 1.00
C ASP A 28 -7.14 -1.10 1.37
N GLU A 29 -7.94 -2.00 0.80
CA GLU A 29 -7.81 -3.46 1.05
C GLU A 29 -6.53 -4.08 0.48
N ASN A 30 -5.85 -3.40 -0.46
CA ASN A 30 -4.61 -3.88 -1.06
C ASN A 30 -3.34 -3.25 -0.46
N PHE A 31 -3.47 -2.29 0.47
CA PHE A 31 -2.34 -1.47 0.90
C PHE A 31 -1.43 -2.13 1.95
N ASP A 32 -1.92 -3.18 2.63
CA ASP A 32 -1.15 -3.95 3.62
C ASP A 32 -0.44 -5.18 3.05
N LEU A 33 -0.68 -5.51 1.77
CA LEU A 33 -0.09 -6.69 1.14
C LEU A 33 1.37 -6.41 0.79
N SER A 34 2.23 -7.41 1.02
CA SER A 34 3.60 -7.32 0.53
C SER A 34 3.62 -7.26 -1.00
N GLU A 35 4.69 -6.74 -1.58
CA GLU A 35 4.81 -6.62 -3.04
C GLU A 35 4.71 -8.00 -3.72
N GLU A 36 5.22 -9.03 -3.05
CA GLU A 36 5.16 -10.43 -3.47
C GLU A 36 3.74 -11.01 -3.39
N GLU A 37 2.98 -10.66 -2.34
CA GLU A 37 1.57 -11.04 -2.20
C GLU A 37 0.69 -10.35 -3.25
N ALA A 38 0.97 -9.09 -3.56
CA ALA A 38 0.28 -8.34 -4.61
C ALA A 38 0.54 -8.95 -6.00
N GLU A 39 1.79 -9.36 -6.28
CA GLU A 39 2.14 -10.07 -7.51
C GLU A 39 1.48 -11.45 -7.57
N ALA A 40 1.45 -12.20 -6.46
CA ALA A 40 0.74 -13.48 -6.38
C ALA A 40 -0.75 -13.33 -6.73
N LEU A 41 -1.41 -12.29 -6.21
CA LEU A 41 -2.80 -11.96 -6.56
C LEU A 41 -2.96 -11.55 -8.02
N ARG A 42 -1.99 -10.83 -8.58
CA ARG A 42 -1.98 -10.50 -10.02
C ARG A 42 -1.90 -11.77 -10.86
N ARG A 43 -0.98 -12.69 -10.54
CA ARG A 43 -0.85 -13.99 -11.20
C ARG A 43 -2.11 -14.84 -11.05
N LEU A 44 -2.76 -14.83 -9.88
CA LEU A 44 -4.04 -15.54 -9.65
C LEU A 44 -5.17 -15.04 -10.57
N LYS A 45 -5.16 -13.77 -10.97
CA LYS A 45 -6.18 -13.24 -11.89
C LYS A 45 -5.98 -13.67 -13.35
N LEU A 46 -4.79 -14.14 -13.73
CA LEU A 46 -4.44 -14.52 -15.09
C LEU A 46 -4.81 -15.99 -15.38
N GLU A 47 -5.57 -16.23 -16.44
CA GLU A 47 -5.91 -17.59 -16.90
C GLU A 47 -4.66 -18.41 -17.28
N GLU A 48 -3.64 -17.74 -17.84
CA GLU A 48 -2.37 -18.35 -18.25
C GLU A 48 -1.64 -19.04 -17.10
N THR A 49 -1.86 -18.57 -15.87
CA THR A 49 -1.33 -19.17 -14.64
C THR A 49 -1.78 -20.62 -14.48
N TYR A 50 -3.00 -20.93 -14.91
CA TYR A 50 -3.61 -22.24 -14.77
C TYR A 50 -3.51 -23.06 -16.05
N SER A 51 -3.54 -22.44 -17.23
CA SER A 51 -3.60 -23.13 -18.52
C SER A 51 -2.23 -23.52 -19.09
N THR A 52 -1.17 -22.79 -18.75
CA THR A 52 0.18 -23.08 -19.27
C THR A 52 0.86 -24.18 -18.44
N PRO A 53 1.39 -25.25 -19.06
CA PRO A 53 2.10 -26.31 -18.34
C PRO A 53 3.39 -25.78 -17.68
N LEU A 54 3.77 -26.40 -16.56
CA LEU A 54 5.07 -26.13 -15.95
C LEU A 54 6.18 -26.79 -16.78
N ASN A 55 7.36 -26.16 -16.84
CA ASN A 55 8.48 -26.69 -17.59
C ASN A 55 9.16 -27.82 -16.77
N GLU A 56 8.86 -29.07 -17.09
CA GLU A 56 9.41 -30.25 -16.39
C GLU A 56 10.94 -30.38 -16.52
N ASP A 57 11.55 -29.72 -17.51
CA ASP A 57 13.01 -29.73 -17.69
C ASP A 57 13.73 -28.84 -16.65
N ASP A 58 12.99 -28.00 -15.91
CA ASP A 58 13.53 -27.21 -14.80
C ASP A 58 13.65 -28.07 -13.54
N ALA A 59 14.88 -28.20 -13.03
CA ALA A 59 15.17 -29.00 -11.84
C ALA A 59 14.39 -28.53 -10.60
N GLU A 60 14.04 -27.24 -10.53
CA GLU A 60 13.25 -26.71 -9.42
C GLU A 60 11.78 -27.12 -9.52
N VAL A 61 11.21 -27.11 -10.73
CA VAL A 61 9.86 -27.62 -11.01
C VAL A 61 9.78 -29.10 -10.68
N GLU A 62 10.75 -29.90 -11.11
CA GLU A 62 10.77 -31.34 -10.85
C GLU A 62 10.81 -31.64 -9.34
N HIS A 63 11.62 -30.90 -8.58
CA HIS A 63 11.66 -31.04 -7.13
C HIS A 63 10.32 -30.67 -6.48
N PHE A 64 9.69 -29.58 -6.91
CA PHE A 64 8.38 -29.16 -6.43
C PHE A 64 7.30 -30.21 -6.74
N LEU A 65 7.22 -30.69 -7.98
CA LEU A 65 6.21 -31.67 -8.40
C LEU A 65 6.33 -32.99 -7.64
N ASN A 66 7.56 -33.42 -7.31
CA ASN A 66 7.81 -34.61 -6.51
C ASN A 66 7.45 -34.45 -5.02
N ALA A 67 7.57 -33.24 -4.48
CA ALA A 67 7.25 -32.93 -3.10
C ALA A 67 5.77 -32.56 -2.89
N PHE A 68 5.09 -32.07 -3.93
CA PHE A 68 3.75 -31.54 -3.83
C PHE A 68 2.69 -32.65 -3.75
N ASN A 69 1.89 -32.63 -2.69
CA ASN A 69 0.76 -33.53 -2.48
C ASN A 69 -0.53 -32.72 -2.30
N VAL A 70 -1.47 -32.91 -3.24
CA VAL A 70 -2.78 -32.21 -3.24
C VAL A 70 -3.59 -32.53 -1.98
N GLU A 71 -3.52 -33.77 -1.48
CA GLU A 71 -4.29 -34.18 -0.30
C GLU A 71 -3.82 -33.44 0.96
N GLU A 72 -2.52 -33.20 1.10
CA GLU A 72 -1.94 -32.46 2.23
C GLU A 72 -2.29 -30.96 2.19
N LYS A 73 -2.58 -30.43 1.00
CA LYS A 73 -2.95 -29.03 0.78
C LYS A 73 -4.47 -28.78 0.77
N SER A 74 -5.28 -29.79 1.08
CA SER A 74 -6.75 -29.70 0.99
C SER A 74 -7.36 -28.55 1.82
N ASP A 75 -6.86 -28.32 3.05
CA ASP A 75 -7.39 -27.26 3.92
C ASP A 75 -7.06 -25.86 3.36
N GLU A 76 -5.85 -25.69 2.84
CA GLU A 76 -5.39 -24.44 2.22
C GLU A 76 -6.12 -24.17 0.89
N ILE A 77 -6.39 -25.22 0.13
CA ILE A 77 -7.22 -25.16 -1.09
C ILE A 77 -8.62 -24.63 -0.75
N ASN A 78 -9.28 -25.19 0.27
CA ASN A 78 -10.61 -24.75 0.69
C ASN A 78 -10.60 -23.28 1.12
N MET A 79 -9.61 -22.88 1.92
CA MET A 79 -9.45 -21.49 2.35
C MET A 79 -9.23 -20.53 1.17
N ASN A 80 -8.41 -20.92 0.18
CA ASN A 80 -8.15 -20.12 -1.01
C ASN A 80 -9.39 -20.00 -1.92
N LEU A 81 -10.18 -21.07 -2.04
CA LEU A 81 -11.44 -21.02 -2.78
C LEU A 81 -12.45 -20.11 -2.08
N GLU A 82 -12.57 -20.17 -0.76
CA GLU A 82 -13.44 -19.26 0.02
C GLU A 82 -13.01 -17.80 -0.13
N LYS A 83 -11.71 -17.54 -0.15
CA LYS A 83 -11.16 -16.19 -0.23
C LYS A 83 -11.23 -15.58 -1.63
N HIS A 84 -11.14 -16.39 -2.69
CA HIS A 84 -11.01 -15.91 -4.07
C HIS A 84 -12.04 -16.55 -5.01
N ASP A 85 -13.15 -15.86 -5.26
CA ASP A 85 -14.22 -16.37 -6.13
C ASP A 85 -13.77 -16.62 -7.58
N MET A 86 -12.84 -15.81 -8.10
CA MET A 86 -12.26 -16.01 -9.44
C MET A 86 -11.56 -17.38 -9.57
N LEU A 87 -10.97 -17.88 -8.49
CA LEU A 87 -10.31 -19.18 -8.48
C LEU A 87 -11.32 -20.32 -8.65
N LYS A 88 -12.53 -20.19 -8.08
CA LYS A 88 -13.62 -21.13 -8.29
C LYS A 88 -14.06 -21.15 -9.76
N THR A 89 -14.23 -19.97 -10.37
CA THR A 89 -14.61 -19.84 -11.78
C THR A 89 -13.59 -20.55 -12.68
N TYR A 90 -12.30 -20.29 -12.50
CA TYR A 90 -11.26 -20.97 -13.30
C TYR A 90 -11.17 -22.46 -13.02
N LEU A 91 -11.41 -22.91 -11.78
CA LEU A 91 -11.47 -24.33 -11.45
C LEU A 91 -12.63 -25.02 -12.18
N GLU A 92 -13.82 -24.42 -12.18
CA GLU A 92 -15.01 -24.95 -12.87
C GLU A 92 -14.89 -24.94 -14.40
N GLU A 93 -14.22 -23.92 -14.96
CA GLU A 93 -14.04 -23.77 -16.41
C GLU A 93 -12.93 -24.66 -16.96
N LEU A 94 -11.80 -24.78 -16.25
CA LEU A 94 -10.63 -25.50 -16.74
C LEU A 94 -10.59 -26.97 -16.31
N VAL A 95 -11.24 -27.35 -15.20
CA VAL A 95 -11.26 -28.72 -14.69
C VAL A 95 -12.65 -29.35 -14.88
N PRO A 96 -12.78 -30.50 -15.57
CA PRO A 96 -11.72 -31.42 -16.02
C PRO A 96 -11.31 -31.25 -17.49
N ASP A 97 -11.88 -30.28 -18.22
CA ASP A 97 -11.84 -30.26 -19.68
C ASP A 97 -10.47 -29.89 -20.26
N HIS A 98 -9.71 -29.02 -19.57
CA HIS A 98 -8.42 -28.50 -20.02
C HIS A 98 -7.24 -29.01 -19.20
N VAL A 99 -7.40 -29.10 -17.87
CA VAL A 99 -6.33 -29.47 -16.93
C VAL A 99 -6.88 -30.43 -15.88
N GLY A 100 -6.09 -31.42 -15.47
CA GLY A 100 -6.49 -32.31 -14.37
C GLY A 100 -6.54 -31.57 -13.03
N TYR A 101 -7.41 -31.98 -12.11
CA TYR A 101 -7.56 -31.32 -10.79
C TYR A 101 -6.23 -31.17 -10.04
N ALA A 102 -5.41 -32.22 -10.01
CA ALA A 102 -4.10 -32.18 -9.34
C ALA A 102 -3.12 -31.22 -10.02
N GLU A 103 -3.13 -31.19 -11.35
CA GLU A 103 -2.25 -30.36 -12.17
C GLU A 103 -2.62 -28.88 -12.07
N PHE A 104 -3.93 -28.56 -11.99
CA PHE A 104 -4.40 -27.20 -11.74
C PHE A 104 -3.81 -26.63 -10.45
N TRP A 105 -3.88 -27.40 -9.35
CA TRP A 105 -3.34 -26.98 -8.07
C TRP A 105 -1.80 -26.95 -8.04
N GLN A 106 -1.12 -27.88 -8.72
CA GLN A 106 0.33 -27.81 -8.89
C GLN A 106 0.75 -26.50 -9.55
N ARG A 107 0.07 -26.09 -10.63
CA ARG A 107 0.36 -24.83 -11.33
C ARG A 107 0.07 -23.61 -10.45
N TYR A 108 -1.05 -23.62 -9.73
CA TYR A 108 -1.41 -22.56 -8.79
C TYR A 108 -0.35 -22.37 -7.70
N PHE A 109 -0.05 -23.43 -6.94
CA PHE A 109 0.90 -23.35 -5.83
C PHE A 109 2.33 -23.11 -6.28
N TYR A 110 2.70 -23.48 -7.50
CA TYR A 110 4.01 -23.13 -8.04
C TYR A 110 4.12 -21.66 -8.43
N ARG A 111 3.09 -21.06 -9.04
CA ARG A 111 3.19 -19.73 -9.65
C ARG A 111 2.76 -18.58 -8.74
N CYS A 112 1.86 -18.87 -7.79
CA CYS A 112 1.28 -17.89 -6.87
C CYS A 112 1.88 -17.98 -5.45
N ASP A 113 2.99 -18.70 -5.25
CA ASP A 113 3.69 -18.74 -3.97
C ASP A 113 4.54 -17.46 -3.77
N PRO A 114 4.23 -16.61 -2.77
CA PRO A 114 4.97 -15.37 -2.53
C PRO A 114 6.46 -15.59 -2.29
N GLU A 115 6.85 -16.67 -1.59
CA GLU A 115 8.27 -16.94 -1.30
C GLU A 115 9.06 -17.21 -2.58
N ARG A 116 8.45 -17.93 -3.52
CA ARG A 116 9.06 -18.25 -4.81
C ARG A 116 9.13 -17.02 -5.72
N ILE A 117 8.10 -16.17 -5.73
CA ILE A 117 8.11 -14.89 -6.44
C ILE A 117 9.26 -14.02 -5.95
N MET A 118 9.45 -13.95 -4.63
CA MET A 118 10.56 -13.21 -4.03
C MET A 118 11.92 -13.71 -4.53
N VAL A 119 12.12 -15.03 -4.58
CA VAL A 119 13.36 -15.65 -5.06
C VAL A 119 13.57 -15.40 -6.56
N GLU A 120 12.53 -15.48 -7.37
CA GLU A 120 12.56 -15.17 -8.79
C GLU A 120 13.04 -13.73 -9.03
N TRP A 121 12.48 -12.76 -8.29
CA TRP A 121 12.90 -11.35 -8.36
C TRP A 121 14.34 -11.11 -7.90
N GLN A 122 14.76 -11.80 -6.84
CA GLN A 122 16.15 -11.72 -6.37
C GLN A 122 17.11 -12.27 -7.43
N ASN A 123 16.77 -13.38 -8.07
CA ASN A 123 17.61 -13.97 -9.11
C ASN A 123 17.61 -13.12 -10.40
N SER A 124 16.46 -12.58 -10.81
CA SER A 124 16.38 -11.72 -11.99
C SER A 124 17.16 -10.41 -11.82
N SER A 125 17.23 -9.87 -10.60
CA SER A 125 18.03 -8.67 -10.30
C SER A 125 19.54 -8.87 -10.47
N VAL A 126 20.02 -10.12 -10.43
CA VAL A 126 21.45 -10.45 -10.55
C VAL A 126 21.85 -10.73 -12.01
N GLU A 127 20.92 -11.16 -12.86
CA GLU A 127 21.22 -11.50 -14.26
C GLU A 127 21.06 -10.33 -15.24
N GLU A 128 20.45 -9.20 -14.83
CA GLU A 128 20.23 -8.01 -15.67
C GLU A 128 21.30 -6.91 -15.57
N GLU A 129 22.53 -7.18 -15.12
CA GLU A 129 23.69 -6.28 -15.33
C GLU A 129 24.25 -6.34 -16.78
N GLY A 130 23.36 -6.42 -17.78
CA GLY A 130 23.64 -6.11 -19.18
C GLY A 130 22.48 -6.46 -20.12
N PRO A 131 22.18 -5.69 -21.19
CA PRO A 131 22.46 -4.29 -21.50
C PRO A 131 21.16 -3.46 -21.43
N MET A 132 20.96 -2.66 -20.38
CA MET A 132 19.86 -1.67 -20.30
C MET A 132 19.94 -0.52 -21.35
N ASN A 133 20.73 -0.67 -22.42
CA ASN A 133 20.75 0.26 -23.56
C ASN A 133 19.61 0.03 -24.57
N ALA A 134 18.81 -1.03 -24.44
CA ALA A 134 17.76 -1.35 -25.41
C ALA A 134 16.48 -0.51 -25.25
N ILE A 135 16.12 -0.09 -24.03
CA ILE A 135 14.91 0.73 -23.79
C ILE A 135 15.11 2.18 -24.26
N GLY A 136 16.36 2.67 -24.31
CA GLY A 136 16.71 3.94 -24.96
C GLY A 136 16.50 3.96 -26.47
N HIS A 137 16.51 2.80 -27.14
CA HIS A 137 16.35 2.70 -28.59
C HIS A 137 14.88 2.74 -29.05
N PHE A 138 13.93 2.29 -28.21
CA PHE A 138 12.51 2.25 -28.59
C PHE A 138 11.86 3.64 -28.62
N LEU A 139 12.26 4.55 -27.72
CA LEU A 139 11.80 5.94 -27.75
C LEU A 139 12.55 6.80 -28.79
N GLY A 140 13.81 6.45 -29.09
CA GLY A 140 14.62 7.13 -30.11
C GLY A 140 14.08 6.98 -31.53
N ASP A 141 13.59 5.80 -31.91
CA ASP A 141 13.10 5.57 -33.27
C ASP A 141 11.72 6.19 -33.54
N ALA A 142 10.88 6.33 -32.50
CA ALA A 142 9.59 7.02 -32.62
C ALA A 142 9.77 8.53 -32.85
N VAL A 143 10.76 9.16 -32.18
CA VAL A 143 11.09 10.58 -32.39
C VAL A 143 11.74 10.79 -33.77
N LYS A 144 12.56 9.84 -34.23
CA LYS A 144 13.20 9.90 -35.55
C LYS A 144 12.20 9.77 -36.72
N ALA A 145 11.14 8.98 -36.54
CA ALA A 145 10.05 8.88 -37.51
C ALA A 145 9.23 10.18 -37.61
N VAL A 146 9.00 10.87 -36.49
CA VAL A 146 8.29 12.16 -36.46
C VAL A 146 9.15 13.28 -37.07
N SER A 147 10.45 13.33 -36.79
CA SER A 147 11.37 14.29 -37.42
C SER A 147 11.51 14.08 -38.94
N LYS A 148 11.45 12.84 -39.42
CA LYS A 148 11.51 12.56 -40.86
C LYS A 148 10.24 13.02 -41.59
N THR A 149 9.07 12.93 -40.97
CA THR A 149 7.81 13.44 -41.56
C THR A 149 7.69 14.96 -41.56
N LEU A 150 8.49 15.69 -40.76
CA LEU A 150 8.53 17.16 -40.79
C LEU A 150 9.51 17.73 -41.83
N ALA A 151 10.39 16.91 -42.40
CA ALA A 151 11.47 17.36 -43.28
C ALA A 151 11.18 17.25 -44.79
N GLU A 152 10.02 16.70 -45.21
CA GLU A 152 9.75 16.42 -46.62
C GLU A 152 8.64 17.29 -47.28
N ASP A 153 8.06 18.27 -46.59
CA ASP A 153 7.06 19.20 -47.17
C ASP A 153 7.61 20.63 -47.32
N ASP A 154 8.63 20.84 -48.18
CA ASP A 154 8.87 22.18 -48.77
C ASP A 154 9.57 22.13 -50.15
N GLU A 155 8.94 21.45 -51.12
CA GLU A 155 9.17 21.77 -52.54
C GLU A 155 7.94 22.47 -53.14
N GLY A 156 8.14 23.75 -53.43
CA GLY A 156 7.12 24.68 -53.86
C GLY A 156 6.35 24.29 -55.12
N LYS A 157 5.03 24.51 -55.06
CA LYS A 157 4.21 24.70 -56.25
C LYS A 157 3.21 25.84 -56.03
N ALA A 158 3.60 27.01 -56.54
CA ALA A 158 2.75 28.17 -56.68
C ALA A 158 1.57 27.88 -57.61
N MET A 159 0.34 28.21 -57.19
CA MET A 159 -0.67 28.84 -58.05
C MET A 159 -1.79 29.50 -57.23
N ASP A 160 -1.88 30.81 -57.41
CA ASP A 160 -3.08 31.63 -57.55
C ASP A 160 -4.24 31.48 -56.53
N GLY A 161 -4.31 32.47 -55.65
CA GLY A 161 -5.34 33.50 -55.85
C GLY A 161 -6.74 33.22 -55.31
N ASN A 162 -7.10 34.03 -54.32
CA ASN A 162 -8.39 34.75 -54.25
C ASN A 162 -9.64 33.89 -53.97
N LYS A 163 -10.13 33.91 -52.72
CA LYS A 163 -11.43 34.53 -52.37
C LYS A 163 -11.78 34.38 -50.90
N SER A 164 -12.54 35.38 -50.48
CA SER A 164 -13.14 35.62 -49.18
C SER A 164 -14.09 34.55 -48.65
N SER A 165 -14.36 34.71 -47.37
CA SER A 165 -15.64 34.54 -46.64
C SER A 165 -15.86 33.23 -45.90
N SER A 166 -16.08 33.43 -44.60
CA SER A 166 -17.01 32.74 -43.68
C SER A 166 -17.43 31.32 -44.04
N PHE A 167 -17.31 30.39 -43.11
CA PHE A 167 -18.48 29.73 -42.53
C PHE A 167 -18.12 28.91 -41.28
N PHE A 168 -19.05 28.95 -40.33
CA PHE A 168 -19.04 28.27 -39.04
C PHE A 168 -18.91 26.74 -39.14
N SER A 169 -18.15 26.19 -38.20
CA SER A 169 -18.40 24.98 -37.41
C SER A 169 -19.21 23.82 -38.02
N GLY A 170 -18.53 22.68 -38.14
CA GLY A 170 -18.92 21.50 -37.38
C GLY A 170 -19.77 20.45 -38.11
N SER A 171 -19.12 19.57 -38.87
CA SER A 171 -19.45 18.14 -38.94
C SER A 171 -18.37 17.36 -39.70
N ARG A 172 -17.64 16.52 -38.94
CA ARG A 172 -16.92 15.28 -39.29
C ARG A 172 -16.00 15.26 -40.52
N PRO A 173 -14.84 14.59 -40.38
CA PRO A 173 -14.41 13.71 -41.46
C PRO A 173 -14.12 12.27 -41.03
N PRO A 174 -14.10 11.35 -42.01
CA PRO A 174 -14.17 9.91 -41.87
C PRO A 174 -12.81 9.24 -42.11
N PHE A 175 -12.75 7.96 -41.75
CA PHE A 175 -11.76 6.93 -42.08
C PHE A 175 -11.15 7.04 -43.49
N VAL A 176 -9.82 6.82 -43.63
CA VAL A 176 -9.18 6.13 -44.79
C VAL A 176 -7.85 5.53 -44.31
N MET A 177 -7.79 4.21 -44.03
CA MET A 177 -6.97 3.20 -44.74
C MET A 177 -5.78 3.73 -45.56
N ASN A 178 -4.59 3.17 -45.36
CA ASN A 178 -3.71 2.81 -46.47
C ASN A 178 -2.70 1.72 -46.06
N THR A 179 -2.90 0.55 -46.66
CA THR A 179 -1.96 -0.55 -46.86
C THR A 179 -1.27 -0.39 -48.21
N ALA A 180 0.07 -0.37 -48.25
CA ALA A 180 0.93 -0.77 -49.37
C ALA A 180 2.38 -0.85 -48.83
N LEU A 181 3.09 -1.99 -48.76
CA LEU A 181 3.60 -2.88 -49.82
C LEU A 181 4.59 -2.15 -50.76
N SER A 182 5.89 -2.31 -50.49
CA SER A 182 6.95 -2.25 -51.51
C SER A 182 8.16 -3.09 -51.07
N ASP A 183 8.41 -4.14 -51.85
CA ASP A 183 9.68 -4.87 -51.99
C ASP A 183 10.80 -3.97 -52.54
N GLY A 184 12.05 -4.40 -52.33
CA GLY A 184 13.29 -3.90 -52.93
C GLY A 184 14.39 -3.81 -51.86
N ASP A 185 15.17 -4.87 -51.61
CA ASP A 185 16.36 -5.26 -52.40
C ASP A 185 17.22 -4.03 -52.68
N ASP A 186 18.30 -3.85 -51.91
CA ASP A 186 19.62 -3.50 -52.43
C ASP A 186 20.66 -3.56 -51.30
N ASN A 187 21.54 -4.53 -51.51
CA ASN A 187 22.72 -4.90 -50.75
C ASN A 187 23.87 -3.99 -51.18
N GLU A 188 24.25 -2.98 -50.39
CA GLU A 188 25.48 -2.22 -50.61
C GLU A 188 26.38 -2.20 -49.36
N GLU A 189 27.34 -3.12 -49.46
CA GLU A 189 28.64 -3.22 -48.81
C GLU A 189 29.41 -1.89 -48.89
N LEU A 190 29.40 -1.09 -47.81
CA LEU A 190 30.28 0.07 -47.69
C LEU A 190 31.59 -0.32 -47.00
N GLY A 191 32.59 -0.55 -47.86
CA GLY A 191 33.98 -0.76 -47.49
C GLY A 191 34.58 0.48 -46.83
N TRP A 192 35.29 0.21 -45.73
CA TRP A 192 36.21 1.14 -45.10
C TRP A 192 37.42 1.33 -46.01
N GLY A 193 37.26 2.23 -46.97
CA GLY A 193 38.31 2.71 -47.86
C GLY A 193 39.26 3.61 -47.08
N ASP A 194 40.41 3.02 -46.78
CA ASP A 194 41.68 3.61 -46.43
C ASP A 194 42.09 4.64 -47.50
N GLU A 195 41.95 5.94 -47.19
CA GLU A 195 42.66 7.01 -47.91
C GLU A 195 43.35 7.90 -46.88
N GLU A 196 44.62 7.54 -46.63
CA GLU A 196 45.69 8.49 -46.38
C GLU A 196 45.64 9.58 -47.47
N ASP A 197 45.52 10.85 -47.09
CA ASP A 197 46.26 11.90 -47.77
C ASP A 197 46.36 13.14 -46.87
N ASP A 198 47.62 13.58 -46.77
CA ASP A 198 48.11 14.79 -46.13
C ASP A 198 47.42 16.03 -46.70
N ASP A 199 47.05 16.98 -45.84
CA ASP A 199 47.31 18.40 -46.12
C ASP A 199 47.33 19.20 -44.81
N ASP A 200 48.55 19.67 -44.50
CA ASP A 200 48.89 20.62 -43.46
C ASP A 200 48.19 21.97 -43.70
N GLU A 201 47.01 22.20 -43.11
CA GLU A 201 46.50 23.55 -42.88
C GLU A 201 46.42 23.80 -41.36
N GLU A 202 47.42 24.54 -40.88
CA GLU A 202 47.47 25.17 -39.56
C GLU A 202 46.32 26.20 -39.44
N GLU A 203 45.10 25.72 -39.23
CA GLU A 203 44.04 26.56 -38.69
C GLU A 203 44.24 26.65 -37.18
N GLU A 204 44.51 27.87 -36.71
CA GLU A 204 44.49 28.25 -35.30
C GLU A 204 43.07 28.02 -34.75
N GLU A 205 42.74 26.77 -34.43
CA GLU A 205 41.62 26.43 -33.56
C GLU A 205 41.87 27.16 -32.25
N ASP A 206 41.03 28.15 -31.96
CA ASP A 206 40.79 28.66 -30.60
C ASP A 206 40.30 27.48 -29.76
N VAL A 207 41.24 26.64 -29.33
CA VAL A 207 41.05 25.63 -28.29
C VAL A 207 40.57 26.43 -27.10
N VAL A 208 39.26 26.37 -26.86
CA VAL A 208 38.68 26.81 -25.60
C VAL A 208 39.25 25.87 -24.55
N VAL A 209 40.42 26.25 -24.04
CA VAL A 209 41.06 25.68 -22.87
C VAL A 209 40.09 26.00 -21.74
N PHE A 210 39.11 25.11 -21.54
CA PHE A 210 38.37 25.03 -20.30
C PHE A 210 39.44 24.99 -19.22
N LYS A 211 39.50 26.06 -18.41
CA LYS A 211 40.50 26.18 -17.36
C LYS A 211 40.44 24.90 -16.54
N ASP A 212 41.55 24.18 -16.47
CA ASP A 212 41.64 22.89 -15.76
C ASP A 212 41.11 23.00 -14.32
N GLU A 213 41.14 24.20 -13.73
CA GLU A 213 40.54 24.55 -12.44
C GLU A 213 39.02 24.28 -12.34
N GLU A 214 38.23 24.58 -13.37
CA GLU A 214 36.77 24.36 -13.33
C GLU A 214 36.43 22.88 -13.47
N LYS A 215 37.22 22.16 -14.29
CA LYS A 215 37.10 20.70 -14.45
C LYS A 215 37.51 19.96 -13.19
N GLU A 216 38.52 20.44 -12.48
CA GLU A 216 38.93 19.89 -11.18
C GLU A 216 37.86 20.13 -10.12
N LYS A 217 37.27 21.34 -10.09
CA LYS A 217 36.18 21.67 -9.17
C LYS A 217 34.92 20.81 -9.40
N LEU A 218 34.53 20.59 -10.67
CA LEU A 218 33.42 19.71 -11.03
C LEU A 218 33.67 18.25 -10.62
N LYS A 219 34.92 17.77 -10.72
CA LYS A 219 35.29 16.43 -10.25
C LYS A 219 35.22 16.31 -8.73
N GLU A 220 35.63 17.34 -8.00
CA GLU A 220 35.52 17.40 -6.54
C GLU A 220 34.04 17.40 -6.11
N GLU A 221 33.19 18.22 -6.75
CA GLU A 221 31.74 18.26 -6.50
C GLU A 221 31.06 16.91 -6.80
N LEU A 222 31.41 16.25 -7.91
CA LEU A 222 30.90 14.92 -8.23
C LEU A 222 31.31 13.87 -7.18
N LYS A 223 32.55 13.94 -6.72
CA LYS A 223 33.05 13.04 -5.67
C LYS A 223 32.33 13.28 -4.34
N GLN A 224 32.11 14.55 -3.97
CA GLN A 224 31.34 14.90 -2.78
C GLN A 224 29.90 14.40 -2.87
N ALA A 225 29.23 14.57 -4.02
CA ALA A 225 27.87 14.09 -4.22
C ALA A 225 27.76 12.56 -4.12
N LEU A 226 28.77 11.82 -4.58
CA LEU A 226 28.83 10.36 -4.42
C LEU A 226 29.01 9.94 -2.96
N GLU A 227 29.86 10.63 -2.20
CA GLU A 227 30.04 10.38 -0.77
C GLU A 227 28.76 10.71 0.04
N GLU A 228 28.05 11.78 -0.30
CA GLU A 228 26.76 12.15 0.32
C GLU A 228 25.66 11.14 -0.01
N ARG A 229 25.59 10.65 -1.26
CA ARG A 229 24.67 9.58 -1.66
C ARG A 229 24.91 8.30 -0.88
N ASP A 230 26.17 7.87 -0.74
CA ASP A 230 26.51 6.64 -0.01
C ASP A 230 26.17 6.77 1.48
N LEU A 231 26.38 7.94 2.07
CA LEU A 231 25.97 8.25 3.45
C LEU A 231 24.44 8.17 3.61
N LEU A 232 23.68 8.78 2.69
CA LEU A 232 22.21 8.70 2.70
C LEU A 232 21.72 7.26 2.56
N GLN A 233 22.31 6.48 1.65
CA GLN A 233 21.95 5.08 1.45
C GLN A 233 22.22 4.24 2.70
N GLN A 234 23.33 4.48 3.39
CA GLN A 234 23.62 3.85 4.69
C GLN A 234 22.59 4.23 5.76
N THR A 235 22.15 5.49 5.78
CA THR A 235 21.16 6.00 6.74
C THR A 235 19.78 5.36 6.50
N VAL A 236 19.36 5.26 5.24
CA VAL A 236 18.12 4.60 4.82
C VAL A 236 18.14 3.11 5.17
N GLN A 237 19.26 2.41 4.97
CA GLN A 237 19.40 1.01 5.39
C GLN A 237 19.28 0.85 6.91
N MET A 238 19.86 1.78 7.69
CA MET A 238 19.76 1.75 9.14
C MET A 238 18.31 1.96 9.61
N GLN A 239 17.60 2.93 9.01
CA GLN A 239 16.19 3.17 9.28
C GLN A 239 15.32 1.98 8.87
N LYS A 240 15.57 1.36 7.70
CA LYS A 240 14.88 0.15 7.25
C LYS A 240 15.05 -1.00 8.24
N LYS A 241 16.26 -1.18 8.79
CA LYS A 241 16.53 -2.19 9.82
C LYS A 241 15.79 -1.90 11.12
N GLN A 242 15.76 -0.64 11.57
CA GLN A 242 15.01 -0.22 12.75
C GLN A 242 13.50 -0.45 12.58
N LEU A 243 12.94 -0.11 11.40
CA LEU A 243 11.54 -0.38 11.08
C LEU A 243 11.22 -1.88 11.06
N LEU A 244 12.12 -2.71 10.53
CA LEU A 244 11.98 -4.17 10.56
C LEU A 244 12.01 -4.71 11.99
N GLU A 245 12.89 -4.18 12.84
CA GLU A 245 12.98 -4.57 14.25
C GLU A 245 11.72 -4.15 15.04
N LEU A 246 11.17 -2.96 14.74
CA LEU A 246 9.87 -2.53 15.26
C LEU A 246 8.70 -3.37 14.71
N ARG A 247 8.76 -3.81 13.45
CA ARG A 247 7.76 -4.70 12.84
C ARG A 247 7.78 -6.10 13.45
N CYS A 248 8.95 -6.68 13.68
CA CYS A 248 9.10 -7.94 14.42
C CYS A 248 8.69 -7.80 15.89
N ALA A 249 8.92 -6.64 16.52
CA ALA A 249 8.35 -6.37 17.85
C ALA A 249 6.81 -6.23 17.82
N SER A 250 6.26 -5.76 16.71
CA SER A 250 4.82 -5.68 16.41
C SER A 250 4.17 -7.05 16.13
N GLU A 251 4.94 -8.10 15.81
CA GLU A 251 4.43 -9.50 15.82
C GLU A 251 3.94 -9.95 17.20
N GLY A 252 4.27 -9.18 18.26
CA GLY A 252 3.55 -9.20 19.54
C GLY A 252 2.04 -8.99 19.41
N SER A 253 1.51 -8.53 18.27
CA SER A 253 0.09 -8.50 17.91
C SER A 253 -0.58 -9.87 17.98
N SER A 254 0.12 -10.94 17.59
CA SER A 254 -0.41 -12.31 17.70
C SER A 254 -0.50 -12.79 19.15
N GLU A 255 0.52 -12.49 19.95
CA GLU A 255 0.56 -12.79 21.38
C GLU A 255 -0.42 -11.90 22.17
N ILE A 256 -0.60 -10.64 21.77
CA ILE A 256 -1.61 -9.71 22.31
C ILE A 256 -3.01 -10.20 21.98
N LYS A 257 -3.29 -10.65 20.75
CA LYS A 257 -4.57 -11.27 20.37
C LYS A 257 -4.83 -12.55 21.18
N ARG A 258 -3.80 -13.38 21.39
CA ARG A 258 -3.88 -14.58 22.24
C ARG A 258 -4.19 -14.23 23.69
N LEU A 259 -3.52 -13.23 24.25
CA LEU A 259 -3.75 -12.74 25.61
C LEU A 259 -5.13 -12.07 25.74
N GLN A 260 -5.60 -11.32 24.74
CA GLN A 260 -6.96 -10.78 24.70
C GLN A 260 -8.02 -11.88 24.73
N MET A 261 -7.84 -12.95 23.94
CA MET A 261 -8.75 -14.10 23.94
C MET A 261 -8.80 -14.78 25.31
N GLN A 262 -7.64 -14.99 25.94
CA GLN A 262 -7.55 -15.55 27.29
C GLN A 262 -8.20 -14.65 28.34
N LEU A 263 -8.10 -13.32 28.18
CA LEU A 263 -8.75 -12.36 29.06
C LEU A 263 -10.28 -12.45 28.94
N PHE A 264 -10.80 -12.54 27.71
CA PHE A 264 -12.23 -12.68 27.45
C PHE A 264 -12.82 -13.99 28.03
N GLU A 265 -12.11 -15.11 27.87
CA GLU A 265 -12.50 -16.39 28.48
C GLU A 265 -12.59 -16.27 30.01
N ARG A 266 -11.58 -15.67 30.65
CA ARG A 266 -11.55 -15.49 32.11
C ARG A 266 -12.61 -14.52 32.61
N GLU A 267 -12.90 -13.45 31.89
CA GLU A 267 -13.99 -12.52 32.22
C GLU A 267 -15.36 -13.21 32.12
N SER A 268 -15.56 -14.07 31.12
CA SER A 268 -16.79 -14.85 30.97
C SER A 268 -16.97 -15.86 32.11
N GLU A 269 -15.90 -16.54 32.54
CA GLU A 269 -15.91 -17.42 33.71
C GLU A 269 -16.23 -16.66 35.00
N LEU A 270 -15.64 -15.49 35.18
CA LEU A 270 -15.90 -14.63 36.34
C LEU A 270 -17.35 -14.14 36.38
N ALA A 271 -17.92 -13.77 35.23
CA ALA A 271 -19.32 -13.38 35.12
C ALA A 271 -20.26 -14.54 35.48
N ALA A 272 -19.96 -15.76 35.01
CA ALA A 272 -20.72 -16.97 35.35
C ALA A 272 -20.65 -17.28 36.86
N LEU A 273 -19.46 -17.14 37.46
CA LEU A 273 -19.29 -17.32 38.91
C LEU A 273 -20.01 -16.25 39.74
N LYS A 274 -20.01 -15.00 39.30
CA LYS A 274 -20.79 -13.91 39.92
C LYS A 274 -22.29 -14.19 39.87
N LEU A 275 -22.80 -14.69 38.75
CA LEU A 275 -24.21 -15.06 38.62
C LEU A 275 -24.57 -16.24 39.53
N GLY A 276 -23.69 -17.26 39.61
CA GLY A 276 -23.88 -18.40 40.49
C GLY A 276 -23.81 -18.07 41.99
N GLN A 277 -23.08 -17.03 42.38
CA GLN A 277 -23.04 -16.56 43.78
C GLN A 277 -24.24 -15.69 44.17
N LEU A 278 -24.88 -15.00 43.21
CA LEU A 278 -26.03 -14.14 43.47
C LEU A 278 -27.29 -14.94 43.85
N ASP A 279 -27.37 -16.23 43.50
CA ASP A 279 -28.51 -17.10 43.83
C ASP A 279 -28.45 -17.73 45.24
N ILE A 280 -27.40 -17.47 46.03
CA ILE A 280 -27.16 -18.17 47.32
C ILE A 280 -27.37 -17.27 48.56
N SER A 281 -27.88 -16.04 48.45
CA SER A 281 -28.12 -15.23 49.65
C SER A 281 -29.44 -14.48 49.69
N VAL A 282 -30.46 -15.16 50.21
CA VAL A 282 -31.51 -14.54 51.02
C VAL A 282 -31.56 -15.27 52.37
N ASP A 283 -30.80 -14.77 53.33
CA ASP A 283 -31.35 -14.56 54.69
C ASP A 283 -30.42 -13.63 55.48
N GLN A 284 -30.93 -12.42 55.72
CA GLN A 284 -30.29 -11.37 56.48
C GLN A 284 -30.46 -11.65 57.98
N HIS A 285 -29.36 -11.96 58.67
CA HIS A 285 -29.27 -11.75 60.11
C HIS A 285 -28.10 -10.83 60.43
N ALA A 286 -28.46 -9.67 60.97
CA ALA A 286 -27.59 -8.60 61.42
C ALA A 286 -26.62 -9.09 62.49
N VAL A 287 -25.32 -8.99 62.21
CA VAL A 287 -24.25 -9.12 63.19
C VAL A 287 -23.41 -7.84 63.11
N ASP A 288 -23.15 -7.27 64.28
CA ASP A 288 -22.64 -5.93 64.60
C ASP A 288 -21.14 -5.71 64.22
N GLY A 289 -20.66 -6.37 63.16
CA GLY A 289 -19.35 -6.19 62.52
C GLY A 289 -19.45 -5.62 61.10
N ALA A 290 -20.62 -5.09 60.73
CA ALA A 290 -20.98 -4.69 59.36
C ALA A 290 -20.37 -3.34 58.89
N VAL A 291 -19.66 -2.62 59.77
CA VAL A 291 -19.10 -1.29 59.43
C VAL A 291 -17.91 -1.45 58.48
N ASP A 292 -16.98 -2.37 58.76
CA ASP A 292 -15.77 -2.56 57.96
C ASP A 292 -16.06 -3.13 56.55
N VAL A 293 -17.07 -4.01 56.42
CA VAL A 293 -17.45 -4.58 55.12
C VAL A 293 -18.12 -3.54 54.20
N LYS A 294 -18.80 -2.55 54.79
CA LYS A 294 -19.45 -1.50 54.02
C LYS A 294 -18.42 -0.51 53.48
N GLU A 295 -17.42 -0.15 54.27
CA GLU A 295 -16.32 0.72 53.87
C GLU A 295 -15.50 0.10 52.73
N LEU A 296 -15.11 -1.18 52.86
CA LEU A 296 -14.42 -1.93 51.79
C LEU A 296 -15.24 -2.00 50.48
N LYS A 297 -16.57 -2.09 50.58
CA LYS A 297 -17.46 -2.12 49.41
C LYS A 297 -17.54 -0.76 48.74
N ASP A 298 -17.57 0.33 49.51
CA ASP A 298 -17.59 1.68 48.98
C ASP A 298 -16.24 2.02 48.32
N GLU A 299 -15.11 1.57 48.87
CA GLU A 299 -13.77 1.66 48.25
C GLU A 299 -13.66 0.86 46.95
N LEU A 300 -14.23 -0.36 46.91
CA LEU A 300 -14.28 -1.17 45.69
C LEU A 300 -15.10 -0.49 44.58
N LEU A 301 -16.22 0.13 44.92
CA LEU A 301 -17.03 0.88 43.95
C LEU A 301 -16.29 2.11 43.44
N GLN A 302 -15.53 2.80 44.30
CA GLN A 302 -14.74 3.96 43.94
C GLN A 302 -13.59 3.59 42.99
N THR A 303 -12.84 2.54 43.29
CA THR A 303 -11.76 2.04 42.41
C THR A 303 -12.30 1.54 41.07
N GLN A 304 -13.47 0.88 41.06
CA GLN A 304 -14.11 0.47 39.81
C GLN A 304 -14.58 1.66 38.94
N LEU A 305 -15.03 2.76 39.57
CA LEU A 305 -15.32 4.01 38.87
C LEU A 305 -14.06 4.61 38.23
N GLU A 306 -12.94 4.62 38.97
CA GLU A 306 -11.66 5.15 38.50
C GLU A 306 -11.10 4.34 37.31
N VAL A 307 -11.19 3.01 37.37
CA VAL A 307 -10.85 2.11 36.24
C VAL A 307 -11.68 2.43 35.00
N SER A 308 -12.99 2.65 35.17
CA SER A 308 -13.87 3.00 34.05
C SER A 308 -13.53 4.37 33.44
N GLN A 309 -13.12 5.32 34.27
CA GLN A 309 -12.67 6.63 33.79
C GLN A 309 -11.36 6.53 33.00
N GLN A 310 -10.36 5.80 33.51
CA GLN A 310 -9.09 5.57 32.82
C GLN A 310 -9.29 4.84 31.47
N GLN A 311 -10.21 3.86 31.41
CA GLN A 311 -10.56 3.19 30.15
C GLN A 311 -11.12 4.18 29.12
N LYS A 312 -11.99 5.11 29.54
CA LYS A 312 -12.54 6.14 28.66
C LYS A 312 -11.48 7.12 28.17
N GLU A 313 -10.52 7.49 29.02
CA GLU A 313 -9.38 8.34 28.65
C GLU A 313 -8.47 7.64 27.62
N LEU A 314 -8.19 6.34 27.81
CA LEU A 314 -7.42 5.54 26.84
C LEU A 314 -8.11 5.45 25.46
N GLU A 315 -9.43 5.33 25.43
CA GLU A 315 -10.18 5.25 24.18
C GLU A 315 -10.20 6.61 23.45
N ALA A 316 -10.29 7.71 24.19
CA ALA A 316 -10.16 9.06 23.62
C ALA A 316 -8.77 9.30 23.00
N LEU A 317 -7.70 8.88 23.70
CA LEU A 317 -6.33 8.97 23.17
C LEU A 317 -6.13 8.12 21.91
N ARG A 318 -6.69 6.90 21.87
CA ARG A 318 -6.66 6.05 20.66
C ARG A 318 -7.35 6.71 19.47
N SER A 319 -8.51 7.33 19.69
CA SER A 319 -9.22 8.05 18.62
C SER A 319 -8.42 9.25 18.11
N ALA A 320 -7.78 10.00 19.02
CA ALA A 320 -6.94 11.15 18.63
C ALA A 320 -5.70 10.72 17.85
N LEU A 321 -5.09 9.59 18.21
CA LEU A 321 -3.94 9.02 17.51
C LEU A 321 -4.31 8.58 16.09
N SER A 322 -5.46 7.89 15.93
CA SER A 322 -5.97 7.51 14.60
C SER A 322 -6.25 8.73 13.71
N GLU A 323 -6.84 9.80 14.25
CA GLU A 323 -7.05 11.04 13.48
C GLU A 323 -5.72 11.62 12.96
N LYS A 324 -4.67 11.61 13.80
CA LYS A 324 -3.34 12.10 13.43
C LYS A 324 -2.66 11.22 12.38
N GLU A 325 -2.83 9.90 12.43
CA GLU A 325 -2.34 8.98 11.39
C GLU A 325 -2.97 9.29 10.02
N THR A 326 -4.28 9.58 9.98
CA THR A 326 -4.93 10.00 8.72
C THR A 326 -4.45 11.36 8.21
N GLU A 327 -4.14 12.30 9.10
CA GLU A 327 -3.58 13.62 8.73
C GLU A 327 -2.17 13.49 8.13
N VAL A 328 -1.33 12.63 8.71
CA VAL A 328 0.00 12.31 8.16
C VAL A 328 -0.11 11.68 6.78
N SER A 329 -1.03 10.73 6.60
CA SER A 329 -1.24 10.06 5.31
C SER A 329 -1.64 11.06 4.20
N ARG A 330 -2.57 11.98 4.48
CA ARG A 330 -2.93 13.05 3.53
C ARG A 330 -1.76 13.95 3.17
N HIS A 331 -0.87 14.25 4.12
CA HIS A 331 0.31 15.07 3.87
C HIS A 331 1.35 14.37 2.99
N LEU A 332 1.48 13.03 3.11
CA LEU A 332 2.34 12.23 2.23
C LEU A 332 1.85 12.24 0.78
N ASP A 333 0.53 12.16 0.56
CA ASP A 333 -0.05 12.23 -0.79
C ASP A 333 0.20 13.58 -1.47
N ASP A 334 0.06 14.67 -0.72
CA ASP A 334 0.34 16.02 -1.20
C ASP A 334 1.81 16.20 -1.59
N LEU A 335 2.72 15.60 -0.81
CA LEU A 335 4.16 15.57 -1.10
C LEU A 335 4.46 14.83 -2.40
N SER A 336 3.85 13.65 -2.59
CA SER A 336 4.03 12.85 -3.80
C SER A 336 3.60 13.62 -5.06
N LYS A 337 2.45 14.30 -5.00
CA LYS A 337 1.94 15.12 -6.11
C LYS A 337 2.87 16.28 -6.46
N LEU A 338 3.38 16.99 -5.46
CA LEU A 338 4.32 18.09 -5.68
C LEU A 338 5.65 17.60 -6.25
N SER A 339 6.17 16.47 -5.77
CA SER A 339 7.39 15.86 -6.31
C SER A 339 7.24 15.51 -7.79
N LYS A 340 6.11 14.94 -8.19
CA LYS A 340 5.82 14.63 -9.59
C LYS A 340 5.76 15.88 -10.48
N GLN A 341 5.13 16.95 -9.99
CA GLN A 341 5.09 18.23 -10.70
C GLN A 341 6.49 18.82 -10.88
N LEU A 342 7.34 18.71 -9.86
CA LEU A 342 8.73 19.17 -9.95
C LEU A 342 9.50 18.39 -11.03
N GLU A 343 9.36 17.06 -11.06
CA GLU A 343 9.99 16.20 -12.07
C GLU A 343 9.53 16.55 -13.50
N GLU A 344 8.23 16.75 -13.71
CA GLU A 344 7.67 17.18 -15.00
C GLU A 344 8.27 18.51 -15.46
N THR A 345 8.36 19.50 -14.57
CA THR A 345 8.97 20.81 -14.91
C THR A 345 10.47 20.70 -15.22
N GLN A 346 11.19 19.83 -14.51
CA GLN A 346 12.63 19.61 -14.74
C GLN A 346 12.88 18.95 -16.11
N ASN A 347 12.03 18.01 -16.52
CA ASN A 347 12.09 17.38 -17.84
C ASN A 347 11.86 18.38 -18.98
N VAL A 348 10.91 19.32 -18.81
CA VAL A 348 10.66 20.38 -19.80
C VAL A 348 11.88 21.31 -19.95
N VAL A 349 12.51 21.69 -18.83
CA VAL A 349 13.73 22.52 -18.86
C VAL A 349 14.87 21.80 -19.59
N HIS A 350 15.05 20.50 -19.37
CA HIS A 350 16.07 19.71 -20.08
C HIS A 350 15.79 19.64 -21.59
N ALA A 351 14.53 19.43 -22.00
CA ALA A 351 14.16 19.41 -23.42
C ALA A 351 14.49 20.74 -24.12
N LEU A 352 14.18 21.88 -23.49
CA LEU A 352 14.50 23.21 -24.02
C LEU A 352 16.02 23.47 -24.08
N GLN A 353 16.80 22.90 -23.16
CA GLN A 353 18.26 23.00 -23.19
C GLN A 353 18.86 22.26 -24.40
N GLU A 354 18.36 21.07 -24.72
CA GLU A 354 18.78 20.32 -25.91
C GLU A 354 18.34 21.02 -27.21
N GLU A 355 17.13 21.55 -27.28
CA GLU A 355 16.66 22.33 -28.44
C GLU A 355 17.57 23.54 -28.70
N LYS A 356 17.90 24.30 -27.63
CA LYS A 356 18.84 25.43 -27.72
C LYS A 356 20.20 24.99 -28.26
N LYS A 357 20.74 23.85 -27.80
CA LYS A 357 22.02 23.32 -28.24
C LYS A 357 21.99 22.94 -29.73
N ASN A 358 20.90 22.33 -30.19
CA ASN A 358 20.71 21.98 -31.60
C ASN A 358 20.68 23.21 -32.51
N LEU A 359 19.95 24.26 -32.11
CA LEU A 359 19.93 25.53 -32.86
C LEU A 359 21.29 26.23 -32.87
N LEU A 360 22.05 26.13 -31.77
CA LEU A 360 23.39 26.72 -31.69
C LEU A 360 24.38 26.02 -32.64
N ASN A 361 24.25 24.70 -32.80
CA ASN A 361 25.00 23.94 -33.80
C ASN A 361 24.61 24.35 -35.22
N GLN A 362 23.32 24.49 -35.53
CA GLN A 362 22.87 24.96 -36.85
C GLN A 362 23.41 26.35 -37.21
N VAL A 363 23.46 27.27 -36.23
CA VAL A 363 24.07 28.59 -36.43
C VAL A 363 25.56 28.46 -36.76
N LYS A 364 26.28 27.56 -36.09
CA LYS A 364 27.69 27.31 -36.35
C LYS A 364 27.90 26.80 -37.79
N ASP A 365 27.13 25.79 -38.21
CA ASP A 365 27.21 25.21 -39.55
C ASP A 365 26.93 26.27 -40.66
N LEU A 366 25.96 27.17 -40.44
CA LEU A 366 25.64 28.25 -41.38
C LEU A 366 26.70 29.35 -41.44
N GLN A 367 27.41 29.61 -40.33
CA GLN A 367 28.55 30.53 -40.28
C GLN A 367 29.72 30.02 -41.13
N GLU A 368 29.97 28.72 -41.10
CA GLU A 368 31.04 28.07 -41.86
C GLU A 368 30.72 27.98 -43.37
N GLY A 369 29.44 27.90 -43.76
CA GLY A 369 29.00 27.72 -45.15
C GLY A 369 29.07 28.94 -46.10
N GLY A 370 29.38 30.15 -45.63
CA GLY A 370 29.77 31.31 -46.45
C GLY A 370 28.89 31.69 -47.66
N GLY A 371 27.57 31.89 -47.49
CA GLY A 371 26.65 32.35 -48.55
C GLY A 371 25.79 33.56 -48.15
N PRO A 372 25.39 34.47 -49.08
CA PRO A 372 24.57 35.65 -48.76
C PRO A 372 23.13 35.31 -48.35
N ASP A 373 22.60 34.16 -48.78
CA ASP A 373 21.30 33.66 -48.30
C ASP A 373 21.39 33.15 -46.84
N ASN A 374 22.60 32.79 -46.37
CA ASN A 374 22.83 32.37 -44.99
C ASN A 374 22.70 33.55 -44.03
N GLU A 375 22.94 34.80 -44.45
CA GLU A 375 22.83 35.98 -43.58
C GLU A 375 21.40 36.19 -43.07
N ILE A 376 20.40 35.95 -43.93
CA ILE A 376 18.97 36.05 -43.56
C ILE A 376 18.59 34.92 -42.61
N GLN A 377 18.97 33.69 -42.93
CA GLN A 377 18.72 32.51 -42.08
C GLN A 377 19.40 32.63 -40.71
N LEU A 378 20.60 33.19 -40.67
CA LEU A 378 21.37 33.39 -39.45
C LEU A 378 20.75 34.45 -38.55
N HIS A 379 20.21 35.54 -39.12
CA HIS A 379 19.45 36.52 -38.34
C HIS A 379 18.13 35.91 -37.79
N GLU A 380 17.46 35.06 -38.56
CA GLU A 380 16.24 34.38 -38.09
C GLU A 380 16.54 33.38 -36.96
N LEU A 381 17.58 32.57 -37.09
CA LEU A 381 18.04 31.67 -36.03
C LEU A 381 18.53 32.44 -34.80
N GLN A 382 19.22 33.57 -34.95
CA GLN A 382 19.60 34.42 -33.82
C GLN A 382 18.37 34.94 -33.06
N ASN A 383 17.31 35.35 -33.79
CA ASN A 383 16.06 35.76 -33.16
C ASN A 383 15.39 34.60 -32.41
N GLN A 384 15.39 33.38 -32.99
CA GLN A 384 14.86 32.19 -32.33
C GLN A 384 15.65 31.84 -31.06
N ILE A 385 16.99 31.85 -31.13
CA ILE A 385 17.86 31.62 -29.95
C ILE A 385 17.60 32.67 -28.86
N GLN A 386 17.41 33.93 -29.24
CA GLN A 386 17.10 34.99 -28.28
C GLN A 386 15.72 34.79 -27.64
N SER A 387 14.71 34.41 -28.42
CA SER A 387 13.37 34.07 -27.94
C SER A 387 13.41 32.89 -26.96
N LEU A 388 14.03 31.78 -27.35
CA LEU A 388 14.20 30.60 -26.50
C LEU A 388 15.02 30.89 -25.25
N THR A 389 16.00 31.80 -25.32
CA THR A 389 16.76 32.21 -24.14
C THR A 389 15.90 33.01 -23.16
N MET A 390 15.02 33.88 -23.64
CA MET A 390 14.06 34.58 -22.77
C MET A 390 13.05 33.61 -22.15
N GLU A 391 12.52 32.67 -22.93
CA GLU A 391 11.60 31.63 -22.45
C GLU A 391 12.26 30.74 -21.40
N LYS A 392 13.47 30.24 -21.68
CA LYS A 392 14.28 29.47 -20.73
C LYS A 392 14.47 30.23 -19.41
N ASN A 393 14.88 31.50 -19.47
CA ASN A 393 15.09 32.28 -18.24
C ASN A 393 13.79 32.47 -17.45
N GLY A 394 12.66 32.67 -18.14
CA GLY A 394 11.34 32.72 -17.50
C GLY A 394 10.98 31.40 -16.81
N LEU A 395 11.23 30.27 -17.48
CA LEU A 395 10.99 28.95 -16.90
C LEU A 395 11.93 28.64 -15.74
N GLU A 396 13.22 28.99 -15.83
CA GLU A 396 14.18 28.85 -14.71
C GLU A 396 13.75 29.68 -13.50
N GLU A 397 13.23 30.90 -13.69
CA GLU A 397 12.68 31.71 -12.59
C GLU A 397 11.43 31.04 -11.97
N THR A 398 10.53 30.49 -12.79
CA THR A 398 9.37 29.74 -12.27
C THR A 398 9.78 28.46 -11.55
N LEU A 399 10.79 27.74 -12.04
CA LEU A 399 11.34 26.54 -11.41
C LEU A 399 11.99 26.89 -10.07
N GLN A 400 12.76 27.98 -10.02
CA GLN A 400 13.37 28.43 -8.77
C GLN A 400 12.33 28.86 -7.74
N MET A 401 11.27 29.55 -8.15
CA MET A 401 10.17 29.94 -7.28
C MET A 401 9.38 28.72 -6.76
N THR A 402 9.07 27.76 -7.64
CA THR A 402 8.34 26.53 -7.26
C THR A 402 9.21 25.62 -6.39
N SER A 403 10.50 25.48 -6.68
CA SER A 403 11.46 24.76 -5.83
C SER A 403 11.53 25.37 -4.44
N ALA A 404 11.63 26.69 -4.32
CA ALA A 404 11.65 27.38 -3.03
C ALA A 404 10.33 27.20 -2.25
N ASP A 405 9.18 27.21 -2.92
CA ASP A 405 7.87 26.94 -2.30
C ASP A 405 7.75 25.48 -1.82
N VAL A 406 8.22 24.53 -2.63
CA VAL A 406 8.28 23.10 -2.26
C VAL A 406 9.22 22.89 -1.07
N GLU A 407 10.42 23.47 -1.06
CA GLU A 407 11.36 23.40 0.06
C GLU A 407 10.77 24.00 1.35
N ALA A 408 10.11 25.16 1.24
CA ALA A 408 9.42 25.79 2.37
C ALA A 408 8.30 24.89 2.91
N ARG A 409 7.53 24.26 2.02
CA ARG A 409 6.44 23.34 2.40
C ARG A 409 7.00 22.04 3.02
N ILE A 410 8.08 21.49 2.48
CA ILE A 410 8.81 20.34 3.06
C ILE A 410 9.25 20.69 4.48
N THR A 411 9.91 21.85 4.66
CA THR A 411 10.39 22.30 5.98
C THR A 411 9.22 22.46 6.96
N GLN A 412 8.10 23.03 6.50
CA GLN A 412 6.89 23.16 7.31
C GLN A 412 6.30 21.81 7.70
N MET A 413 6.26 20.84 6.79
CA MET A 413 5.76 19.49 7.06
C MET A 413 6.69 18.71 7.98
N GLN A 414 8.01 18.86 7.82
CA GLN A 414 8.99 18.30 8.74
C GLN A 414 8.80 18.85 10.16
N GLU A 415 8.59 20.17 10.30
CA GLU A 415 8.31 20.78 11.60
C GLU A 415 6.99 20.26 12.22
N LYS A 416 5.93 20.13 11.40
CA LYS A 416 4.66 19.53 11.84
C LYS A 416 4.84 18.06 12.26
N LEU A 417 5.62 17.29 11.52
CA LEU A 417 5.91 15.89 11.82
C LEU A 417 6.68 15.77 13.13
N THR A 418 7.72 16.58 13.33
CA THR A 418 8.48 16.60 14.59
C THR A 418 7.58 16.93 15.78
N ARG A 419 6.72 17.97 15.67
CA ARG A 419 5.76 18.29 16.73
C ARG A 419 4.74 17.17 16.98
N ALA A 420 4.31 16.46 15.93
CA ALA A 420 3.40 15.33 16.06
C ALA A 420 4.09 14.14 16.74
N ILE A 421 5.36 13.87 16.44
CA ILE A 421 6.17 12.85 17.12
C ILE A 421 6.33 13.20 18.60
N GLU A 422 6.75 14.44 18.92
CA GLU A 422 6.86 14.90 20.32
C GLU A 422 5.52 14.76 21.07
N SER A 423 4.40 15.13 20.44
CA SER A 423 3.06 14.97 21.02
C SER A 423 2.65 13.50 21.19
N ALA A 424 3.06 12.61 20.28
CA ALA A 424 2.80 11.18 20.38
C ALA A 424 3.65 10.53 21.48
N ASP A 425 4.89 10.96 21.66
CA ASP A 425 5.77 10.53 22.75
C ASP A 425 5.19 10.96 24.12
N GLU A 426 4.71 12.21 24.24
CA GLU A 426 4.01 12.68 25.44
C GLU A 426 2.77 11.83 25.74
N ALA A 427 1.92 11.57 24.73
CA ALA A 427 0.73 10.73 24.89
C ALA A 427 1.07 9.27 25.25
N ASN A 428 2.17 8.72 24.72
CA ASN A 428 2.66 7.39 25.07
C ASN A 428 3.17 7.32 26.50
N GLN A 429 3.85 8.38 26.97
CA GLN A 429 4.26 8.49 28.37
C GLN A 429 3.03 8.54 29.29
N GLU A 430 2.03 9.37 28.98
CA GLU A 430 0.78 9.45 29.75
C GLU A 430 0.06 8.08 29.78
N LYS A 431 0.01 7.38 28.64
CA LYS A 431 -0.55 6.02 28.56
C LYS A 431 0.20 5.03 29.44
N GLU A 432 1.53 5.09 29.51
CA GLU A 432 2.33 4.22 30.36
C GLU A 432 2.08 4.50 31.85
N GLU A 433 1.99 5.78 32.23
CA GLU A 433 1.63 6.21 33.59
C GLU A 433 0.22 5.72 33.99
N VAL A 434 -0.78 5.90 33.11
CA VAL A 434 -2.15 5.42 33.33
C VAL A 434 -2.20 3.89 33.39
N SER A 435 -1.44 3.19 32.54
CA SER A 435 -1.36 1.72 32.57
C SER A 435 -0.72 1.21 33.87
N SER A 436 0.31 1.88 34.37
CA SER A 436 0.90 1.56 35.68
C SER A 436 -0.12 1.78 36.80
N ALA A 437 -0.80 2.93 36.82
CA ALA A 437 -1.83 3.25 37.80
C ALA A 437 -2.99 2.23 37.77
N LEU A 438 -3.42 1.82 36.57
CA LEU A 438 -4.45 0.80 36.37
C LEU A 438 -4.02 -0.56 36.94
N ASN A 439 -2.77 -0.96 36.75
CA ASN A 439 -2.24 -2.22 37.29
C ASN A 439 -2.12 -2.19 38.81
N ASP A 440 -1.73 -1.06 39.39
CA ASP A 440 -1.68 -0.90 40.84
C ASP A 440 -3.08 -0.89 41.46
N ALA A 441 -4.05 -0.20 40.83
CA ALA A 441 -5.45 -0.24 41.25
C ALA A 441 -6.05 -1.66 41.16
N LYS A 442 -5.73 -2.43 40.11
CA LYS A 442 -6.13 -3.85 40.00
C LYS A 442 -5.57 -4.71 41.14
N ARG A 443 -4.30 -4.54 41.50
CA ARG A 443 -3.70 -5.24 42.64
C ARG A 443 -4.38 -4.88 43.96
N GLU A 444 -4.79 -3.63 44.11
CA GLU A 444 -5.51 -3.17 45.29
C GLU A 444 -6.92 -3.78 45.36
N ILE A 445 -7.64 -3.84 44.23
CA ILE A 445 -8.91 -4.58 44.13
C ILE A 445 -8.74 -6.04 44.52
N ASP A 446 -7.75 -6.75 43.96
CA ASP A 446 -7.49 -8.16 44.28
C ASP A 446 -7.22 -8.37 45.78
N LYS A 447 -6.51 -7.42 46.41
CA LYS A 447 -6.22 -7.43 47.84
C LYS A 447 -7.49 -7.21 48.67
N LEU A 448 -8.31 -6.21 48.32
CA LEU A 448 -9.57 -5.92 49.01
C LEU A 448 -10.57 -7.07 48.85
N GLU A 449 -10.64 -7.71 47.67
CA GLU A 449 -11.44 -8.91 47.44
C GLU A 449 -10.99 -10.09 48.31
N ALA A 450 -9.67 -10.30 48.46
CA ALA A 450 -9.13 -11.32 49.35
C ALA A 450 -9.45 -11.03 50.83
N GLU A 451 -9.34 -9.78 51.27
CA GLU A 451 -9.71 -9.33 52.62
C GLU A 451 -11.21 -9.50 52.89
N LEU A 452 -12.07 -9.13 51.93
CA LEU A 452 -13.52 -9.30 52.02
C LEU A 452 -13.92 -10.78 52.07
N ASN A 453 -13.27 -11.63 51.28
CA ASN A 453 -13.48 -13.08 51.33
C ASN A 453 -13.04 -13.69 52.67
N SER A 454 -11.92 -13.23 53.23
CA SER A 454 -11.44 -13.63 54.56
C SER A 454 -12.41 -13.20 55.66
N ALA A 455 -12.88 -11.94 55.65
CA ALA A 455 -13.86 -11.42 56.59
C ALA A 455 -15.19 -12.18 56.50
N ARG A 456 -15.65 -12.51 55.28
CA ARG A 456 -16.84 -13.33 55.06
C ARG A 456 -16.68 -14.75 55.60
N ALA A 457 -15.49 -15.35 55.48
CA ALA A 457 -15.19 -16.66 56.05
C ALA A 457 -15.20 -16.65 57.59
N GLN A 458 -14.72 -15.57 58.21
CA GLN A 458 -14.75 -15.39 59.67
C GLN A 458 -16.15 -15.07 60.21
N ALA A 459 -16.97 -14.37 59.43
CA ALA A 459 -18.35 -14.03 59.79
C ALA A 459 -19.34 -15.19 59.60
N ARG A 460 -18.90 -16.37 59.10
CA ARG A 460 -19.76 -17.56 59.05
C ARG A 460 -20.15 -17.93 60.50
N PRO A 461 -21.44 -17.84 60.86
CA PRO A 461 -21.87 -18.22 62.20
C PRO A 461 -21.53 -19.69 62.40
N ASP A 462 -20.92 -19.96 63.55
CA ASP A 462 -20.50 -21.28 64.01
C ASP A 462 -21.76 -22.16 64.14
N THR A 463 -22.17 -22.76 63.02
CA THR A 463 -23.22 -23.78 62.96
C THR A 463 -22.65 -25.08 63.50
N SER A 464 -22.26 -25.03 64.77
CA SER A 464 -22.14 -26.23 65.58
C SER A 464 -23.42 -27.03 65.37
N PRO A 465 -23.34 -28.30 64.93
CA PRO A 465 -24.52 -29.11 64.70
C PRO A 465 -25.25 -29.20 66.03
N VAL A 466 -26.40 -28.52 66.13
CA VAL A 466 -27.32 -28.69 67.26
C VAL A 466 -27.67 -30.16 67.26
N ARG A 467 -27.04 -30.87 68.20
CA ARG A 467 -27.19 -32.29 68.45
C ARG A 467 -28.60 -32.46 69.01
N THR A 468 -29.60 -32.50 68.15
CA THR A 468 -30.96 -32.87 68.50
C THR A 468 -30.95 -34.35 68.84
N THR A 469 -30.65 -34.68 70.10
CA THR A 469 -30.98 -35.98 70.65
C THR A 469 -32.49 -36.07 70.75
N SER A 470 -33.13 -36.73 69.79
CA SER A 470 -34.48 -37.25 69.96
C SER A 470 -34.61 -38.61 69.28
N PRO A 471 -35.41 -39.50 69.90
CA PRO A 471 -35.21 -40.94 69.82
C PRO A 471 -36.04 -41.59 68.72
N ASP A 472 -35.64 -42.81 68.34
CA ASP A 472 -36.46 -43.86 67.74
C ASP A 472 -37.52 -43.41 66.74
N THR A 473 -37.15 -43.37 65.46
CA THR A 473 -38.12 -43.63 64.39
C THR A 473 -37.73 -44.89 63.64
N ILE A 474 -38.62 -45.85 63.83
CA ILE A 474 -38.72 -47.19 63.27
C ILE A 474 -38.40 -47.18 61.78
N SER A 475 -37.44 -48.03 61.42
CA SER A 475 -37.17 -48.45 60.05
C SER A 475 -38.40 -49.10 59.44
N THR A 476 -39.16 -48.36 58.64
CA THR A 476 -40.04 -48.94 57.64
C THR A 476 -39.25 -49.03 56.34
N GLY A 477 -38.78 -50.24 56.03
CA GLY A 477 -38.15 -50.56 54.77
C GLY A 477 -39.08 -50.27 53.60
N VAL A 478 -38.82 -49.16 52.91
CA VAL A 478 -39.35 -48.88 51.58
C VAL A 478 -38.14 -48.90 50.65
N LYS A 479 -38.02 -49.99 49.88
CA LYS A 479 -37.09 -50.09 48.75
C LYS A 479 -37.57 -49.08 47.71
N VAL A 480 -36.80 -48.01 47.51
CA VAL A 480 -36.97 -47.13 46.36
C VAL A 480 -36.06 -47.69 45.26
N ASP A 481 -36.68 -48.29 44.25
CA ASP A 481 -36.00 -48.78 43.06
C ASP A 481 -35.26 -47.63 42.36
N SER A 482 -33.99 -47.88 42.04
CA SER A 482 -33.15 -46.96 41.29
C SER A 482 -33.72 -46.76 39.88
N PRO A 483 -33.83 -45.51 39.36
CA PRO A 483 -34.21 -45.30 37.97
C PRO A 483 -33.10 -45.84 37.07
N LYS A 484 -33.49 -46.78 36.24
CA LYS A 484 -32.69 -47.35 35.15
C LYS A 484 -32.43 -46.21 34.15
N VAL A 485 -31.18 -45.76 34.05
CA VAL A 485 -30.76 -44.77 33.04
C VAL A 485 -30.94 -45.41 31.66
N GLU A 486 -31.99 -44.99 30.98
CA GLU A 486 -32.30 -45.40 29.62
C GLU A 486 -31.41 -44.59 28.66
N LYS A 487 -30.68 -45.33 27.83
CA LYS A 487 -29.74 -44.82 26.83
C LYS A 487 -30.56 -44.17 25.71
N VAL A 488 -30.77 -42.87 25.79
CA VAL A 488 -31.40 -42.09 24.72
C VAL A 488 -30.42 -42.00 23.55
N ARG A 489 -30.72 -42.78 22.51
CA ARG A 489 -30.31 -42.57 21.12
C ARG A 489 -31.23 -41.48 20.54
N SER A 490 -30.70 -40.29 20.28
CA SER A 490 -31.12 -39.40 19.19
C SER A 490 -30.08 -39.64 18.08
N LYS A 491 -30.35 -40.26 16.93
CA LYS A 491 -31.44 -40.15 15.95
C LYS A 491 -31.50 -38.76 15.31
N ASP A 492 -30.64 -38.60 14.31
CA ASP A 492 -30.92 -38.06 12.98
C ASP A 492 -32.34 -37.47 12.80
N ASP A 493 -32.38 -36.14 12.71
CA ASP A 493 -33.33 -35.29 11.97
C ASP A 493 -32.44 -34.11 11.54
N ASP A 494 -31.86 -34.08 10.33
CA ASP A 494 -32.47 -33.69 9.06
C ASP A 494 -33.38 -32.45 9.18
N THR A 495 -33.09 -31.44 8.36
CA THR A 495 -33.85 -30.21 8.05
C THR A 495 -33.62 -28.96 8.91
N ASP A 496 -32.47 -28.32 8.73
CA ASP A 496 -32.35 -26.86 8.88
C ASP A 496 -32.41 -26.20 7.49
N ASP A 497 -33.67 -26.10 7.05
CA ASP A 497 -34.19 -25.31 5.94
C ASP A 497 -34.13 -23.81 6.31
N TRP A 498 -32.98 -23.18 6.12
CA TRP A 498 -32.83 -21.72 6.19
C TRP A 498 -33.00 -21.14 4.79
N GLY A 499 -34.26 -21.17 4.35
CA GLY A 499 -34.72 -20.48 3.15
C GLY A 499 -34.58 -18.96 3.28
N ASP A 500 -34.01 -18.41 2.22
CA ASP A 500 -34.14 -17.07 1.68
C ASP A 500 -35.46 -16.35 2.05
N ASP A 501 -35.38 -15.27 2.83
CA ASP A 501 -36.38 -14.20 2.79
C ASP A 501 -35.83 -12.89 3.36
N TRP A 502 -35.08 -12.15 2.55
CA TRP A 502 -34.94 -10.70 2.72
C TRP A 502 -35.06 -9.99 1.38
N GLY A 503 -36.32 -9.68 1.03
CA GLY A 503 -36.69 -8.29 0.79
C GLY A 503 -36.26 -7.69 -0.54
N ASP A 504 -36.98 -8.09 -1.57
CA ASP A 504 -37.40 -7.22 -2.68
C ASP A 504 -38.22 -6.03 -2.11
N ASP A 505 -37.58 -4.87 -1.98
CA ASP A 505 -38.27 -3.58 -1.86
C ASP A 505 -37.75 -2.66 -2.99
N GLY A 506 -38.43 -2.72 -4.13
CA GLY A 506 -38.37 -1.67 -5.13
C GLY A 506 -39.33 -0.52 -4.80
N VAL A 507 -38.83 0.72 -4.84
CA VAL A 507 -39.46 1.93 -5.44
C VAL A 507 -38.39 2.93 -5.83
#